data_AF-A0A2V5W3T5-F1
#
_entry.id   AF-A0A2V5W3T5-F1
#
_cell.length_a   1.000
_cell.length_b   1.000
_cell.length_c   1.000
_cell.angle_alpha   90.00
_cell.angle_beta   90.00
_cell.angle_gamma   90.00
#
_symmetry.space_group_name_H-M   'P 1'
#
loop_
_entity.id
_entity.type
_entity.pdbx_description
1 polymer ?
#
loop_
_entity_poly.entity_id
_entity_poly.type
_entity_poly.pdbx_seq_one_letter_code
_entity_poly.pdbx_strand_id
1 'polypeptide(L)' 'MAIFNKPAIKAEAGKKREMPRGLFQKCPGCSEVVPEIELAQNQRVCPRCDYHFAQPAKERIQSLLDPETFVEMDADLKS' A
#
# COMPACT_ATOMS: atom_id res chain seq x y z
N MET A 1 -16.82 55.22 -0.69
CA MET A 1 -17.13 54.21 -1.72
C MET A 1 -16.06 53.15 -1.68
N ALA A 2 -16.38 51.95 -1.20
CA ALA A 2 -15.43 50.83 -1.16
C ALA A 2 -15.45 50.12 -2.53
N ILE A 3 -14.34 50.20 -3.27
CA ILE A 3 -14.23 49.77 -4.67
C ILE A 3 -13.69 48.32 -4.79
N PHE A 4 -13.56 47.59 -3.68
CA PHE A 4 -13.05 46.22 -3.70
C PHE A 4 -14.04 45.24 -3.11
N ASN A 5 -14.93 44.73 -3.95
CA ASN A 5 -15.74 43.56 -3.63
C ASN A 5 -14.86 42.31 -3.76
N LYS A 6 -14.66 41.62 -2.64
CA LYS A 6 -13.92 40.34 -2.58
C LYS A 6 -14.72 39.30 -3.39
N PRO A 7 -14.13 38.70 -4.45
CA PRO A 7 -14.87 37.71 -5.24
C PRO A 7 -15.17 36.49 -4.37
N ALA A 8 -16.45 36.12 -4.31
CA ALA A 8 -16.86 34.88 -3.69
C ALA A 8 -16.34 33.72 -4.54
N ILE A 9 -15.24 33.11 -4.10
CA ILE A 9 -14.77 31.85 -4.68
C ILE A 9 -15.86 30.82 -4.38
N LYS A 10 -16.74 30.58 -5.35
CA LYS A 10 -17.63 29.43 -5.32
C LYS A 10 -16.71 28.22 -5.39
N ALA A 11 -16.48 27.60 -4.23
CA ALA A 11 -15.89 26.28 -4.17
C ALA A 11 -16.89 25.35 -4.86
N GLU A 12 -16.70 25.15 -6.15
CA GLU A 12 -17.22 23.98 -6.84
C GLU A 12 -16.89 22.80 -5.92
N ALA A 13 -17.93 22.11 -5.45
CA ALA A 13 -17.80 20.92 -4.63
C ALA A 13 -17.18 19.83 -5.52
N GLY A 14 -15.87 19.95 -5.76
CA GLY A 14 -15.09 19.01 -6.51
C GLY A 14 -15.32 17.66 -5.87
N LYS A 15 -15.86 16.72 -6.67
CA LYS A 15 -15.94 15.30 -6.35
C LYS A 15 -14.79 14.95 -5.41
N LYS A 16 -15.09 14.61 -4.16
CA LYS A 16 -14.10 14.03 -3.24
C LYS A 16 -13.52 12.86 -4.03
N ARG A 17 -12.29 13.01 -4.53
CA ARG A 17 -11.56 11.93 -5.17
C ARG A 17 -11.54 10.83 -4.13
N GLU A 18 -12.20 9.71 -4.41
CA GLU A 18 -12.12 8.54 -3.56
C GLU A 18 -10.65 8.13 -3.53
N MET A 19 -9.97 8.52 -2.46
CA MET A 19 -8.58 8.14 -2.23
C MET A 19 -8.55 6.63 -2.13
N PRO A 20 -7.77 5.93 -2.98
CA PRO A 20 -7.63 4.49 -2.88
C PRO A 20 -7.13 4.14 -1.46
N ARG A 21 -7.87 3.27 -0.76
CA ARG A 21 -7.41 2.75 0.53
C ARG A 21 -6.22 1.83 0.29
N GLY A 22 -5.25 1.81 1.20
CA GLY A 22 -4.12 0.87 1.17
C GLY A 22 -2.90 1.31 0.36
N LEU A 23 -2.78 2.60 -0.01
CA LEU A 23 -1.56 3.11 -0.67
C LEU A 23 -0.36 3.25 0.28
N PHE A 24 -0.60 3.29 1.59
CA PHE A 24 0.40 3.58 2.61
C PHE A 24 0.21 2.68 3.83
N GLN A 25 1.33 2.22 4.39
CA GLN A 25 1.40 1.43 5.61
C GLN A 25 2.28 2.13 6.63
N LYS A 26 1.89 2.08 7.91
CA LYS A 26 2.78 2.52 8.99
C LYS A 26 3.68 1.36 9.39
N CYS A 27 5.00 1.58 9.38
CA CYS A 27 5.94 0.58 9.85
C CYS A 27 5.87 0.42 11.37
N PRO A 28 5.71 -0.82 11.90
CA PRO A 28 5.73 -1.05 13.34
C PRO A 28 7.14 -0.91 13.95
N GLY A 29 8.22 -1.05 13.15
CA GLY A 29 9.60 -0.91 13.61
C GLY A 29 10.05 0.54 13.82
N CYS A 30 9.84 1.41 12.83
CA CYS A 30 10.30 2.82 12.87
C CYS A 30 9.17 3.86 12.92
N SER A 31 7.90 3.45 12.88
CA SER A 31 6.73 4.34 12.81
C SER A 31 6.63 5.26 11.59
N GLU A 32 7.55 5.16 10.63
CA GLU A 32 7.45 5.87 9.35
C GLU A 32 6.32 5.30 8.48
N VAL A 33 5.76 6.15 7.62
CA VAL A 33 4.74 5.77 6.64
C VAL A 33 5.44 5.38 5.36
N VAL A 34 5.27 4.13 4.93
CA VAL A 34 5.88 3.55 3.73
C VAL A 34 4.80 3.31 2.67
N PRO A 35 5.01 3.68 1.40
CA PRO A 35 4.12 3.33 0.31
C PRO A 35 4.01 1.80 0.13
N GLU A 36 2.80 1.29 -0.11
CA GLU A 36 2.57 -0.16 -0.32
C GLU A 36 3.33 -0.68 -1.55
N ILE A 37 3.46 0.14 -2.61
CA ILE A 37 4.19 -0.22 -3.83
C ILE A 37 5.68 -0.44 -3.54
N GLU A 38 6.28 0.44 -2.76
CA GLU A 38 7.69 0.34 -2.35
C GLU A 38 7.89 -0.87 -1.44
N LEU A 39 6.95 -1.11 -0.53
CA LEU A 39 6.94 -2.28 0.35
C LEU A 39 6.88 -3.59 -0.46
N ALA A 40 6.02 -3.66 -1.47
CA ALA A 40 5.86 -4.83 -2.34
C ALA A 40 7.11 -5.09 -3.19
N GLN A 41 7.73 -4.03 -3.74
CA GLN A 41 8.98 -4.12 -4.51
C GLN A 41 10.15 -4.59 -3.65
N ASN A 42 10.19 -4.19 -2.39
CA ASN A 42 11.25 -4.58 -1.44
C ASN A 42 10.91 -5.85 -0.64
N GLN A 43 10.12 -6.77 -1.20
CA GLN A 43 9.77 -8.06 -0.58
C GLN A 43 9.23 -7.93 0.85
N ARG A 44 8.46 -6.88 1.10
CA ARG A 44 7.90 -6.55 2.41
C ARG A 44 8.91 -6.25 3.51
N VAL A 45 10.06 -5.71 3.15
CA VAL A 45 11.06 -5.19 4.10
C VAL A 45 10.99 -3.66 4.14
N CYS A 46 10.98 -3.09 5.34
CA CYS A 46 11.03 -1.65 5.51
C CYS A 46 12.36 -1.09 4.98
N PRO A 47 12.38 -0.18 4.00
CA PRO A 47 13.62 0.36 3.44
C PRO A 47 14.37 1.31 4.39
N ARG A 48 13.83 1.54 5.59
CA ARG A 48 14.27 2.59 6.53
C ARG A 48 14.84 2.02 7.82
N CYS A 49 14.37 0.84 8.23
CA CYS A 49 14.80 0.19 9.47
C CYS A 49 14.94 -1.33 9.37
N ASP A 50 14.83 -1.91 8.17
CA ASP A 50 14.94 -3.35 7.89
C ASP A 50 13.92 -4.23 8.63
N TYR A 51 12.85 -3.63 9.16
CA TYR A 51 11.75 -4.41 9.73
C TYR A 51 11.06 -5.27 8.66
N HIS A 52 10.96 -6.57 8.91
CA HIS A 52 10.26 -7.52 8.03
C HIS A 52 8.77 -7.56 8.34
N PHE A 53 7.94 -7.14 7.39
CA PHE A 53 6.49 -7.26 7.50
C PHE A 53 6.02 -8.69 7.19
N ALA A 54 4.81 -9.01 7.61
CA ALA A 54 4.15 -10.24 7.21
C ALA A 54 3.89 -10.21 5.68
N GLN A 55 4.36 -11.25 5.00
CA GLN A 55 4.17 -11.45 3.57
C GLN A 55 3.14 -12.55 3.32
N PRO A 56 2.11 -12.29 2.50
CA PRO A 56 1.16 -13.30 2.06
C PRO A 56 1.89 -14.50 1.49
N ALA A 57 1.36 -15.69 1.79
CA ALA A 57 1.96 -16.96 1.36
C ALA A 57 2.21 -16.99 -0.15
N LYS A 58 1.25 -16.53 -0.96
CA LYS A 58 1.37 -16.46 -2.43
C LYS A 58 2.53 -15.58 -2.90
N GLU A 59 2.67 -14.39 -2.33
CA GLU A 59 3.80 -13.49 -2.64
C GLU A 59 5.13 -14.10 -2.23
N ARG A 60 5.18 -14.80 -1.08
CA ARG A 60 6.39 -15.46 -0.61
C ARG A 60 6.81 -16.59 -1.55
N ILE A 61 5.87 -17.42 -1.98
CA ILE A 61 6.09 -18.49 -2.96
C ILE A 61 6.68 -17.92 -4.26
N GLN A 62 6.06 -16.86 -4.80
CA GLN A 62 6.53 -16.20 -6.02
C GLN A 62 7.93 -15.58 -5.89
N SER A 63 8.32 -15.12 -4.70
CA SER A 63 9.66 -14.56 -4.46
C SER A 63 10.76 -15.62 -4.32
N LEU A 64 10.39 -16.87 -4.01
CA LEU A 64 11.35 -17.93 -3.70
C LEU A 64 11.54 -18.94 -4.84
N LEU A 65 10.49 -19.19 -5.62
CA LEU A 65 10.50 -20.22 -6.66
C LEU A 65 10.63 -19.59 -8.05
N ASP A 66 11.16 -20.38 -8.98
CA ASP A 66 11.19 -19.99 -10.38
C ASP A 66 9.76 -19.83 -10.93
N PRO A 67 9.53 -18.87 -11.85
CA PRO A 67 8.21 -18.64 -12.42
C PRO A 67 7.60 -19.91 -13.01
N GLU A 68 6.30 -20.12 -12.79
CA GLU A 68 5.53 -21.26 -13.29
C GLU A 68 6.02 -22.65 -12.85
N THR A 69 6.83 -22.74 -11.79
CA THR A 69 7.30 -24.04 -11.25
C THR A 69 6.54 -24.53 -10.02
N PHE A 70 5.75 -23.65 -9.38
CA PHE A 70 5.03 -23.99 -8.17
C PHE A 70 3.82 -24.89 -8.45
N VAL A 71 3.71 -26.01 -7.71
CA VAL A 71 2.54 -26.89 -7.71
C VAL A 71 2.02 -26.97 -6.28
N GLU A 72 0.79 -26.51 -6.07
CA GLU A 72 0.12 -26.57 -4.76
C GLU A 72 -0.22 -28.02 -4.40
N MET A 73 0.10 -28.43 -3.17
CA MET A 73 -0.17 -29.76 -2.64
C MET A 73 -1.27 -29.67 -1.58
N ASP A 74 -2.15 -30.67 -1.53
CA ASP A 74 -3.19 -30.81 -0.50
C ASP A 74 -4.13 -29.60 -0.35
N ALA A 75 -4.48 -28.95 -1.47
CA ALA A 75 -5.30 -27.72 -1.49
C ALA A 75 -6.68 -27.88 -0.81
N ASP A 76 -7.20 -29.11 -0.71
CA ASP A 76 -8.49 -29.42 -0.12
C ASP A 76 -8.43 -29.86 1.35
N LEU A 77 -7.24 -29.93 1.95
CA LEU A 77 -7.05 -30.37 3.33
C LEU A 77 -7.69 -29.40 4.33
N LYS A 78 -8.52 -29.94 5.23
CA LYS A 78 -9.27 -29.19 6.26
C LYS A 78 -9.28 -29.97 7.57
N SER A 79 -9.35 -29.26 8.70
CA SER A 79 -9.39 -29.82 10.06
C SER A 79 -10.76 -30.39 10.43
#